data_AF-A0A7C0VRC0-F1
#
_entry.id   AF-A0A7C0VRC0-F1
#
_cell.length_a   1.000
_cell.length_b   1.000
_cell.length_c   1.000
_cell.angle_alpha   90.00
_cell.angle_beta   90.00
_cell.angle_gamma   90.00
#
_symmetry.space_group_name_H-M   'P 1'
#
loop_
_entity.id
_entity.type
_entity.pdbx_description
1 polymer ?
#
loop_
_entity_poly.entity_id
_entity_poly.type
_entity_poly.pdbx_seq_one_letter_code
_entity_poly.pdbx_strand_id
1 'polypeptide(L)' 'VNLKIVGTAHSHPSGDPRPSGADLESFQRFGGVHIIVAYPFDESSWRAYNSYGEEIKLEIIEEE' A
#
# COMPACT_ATOMS: atom_id res chain seq x y z
N VAL A 1 18.07 16.33 4.89
CA VAL A 1 16.87 15.48 4.65
C VAL A 1 17.00 14.22 5.48
N ASN A 2 16.06 13.97 6.39
CA ASN A 2 16.05 12.75 7.21
C ASN A 2 15.13 11.72 6.56
N LEU A 3 15.68 10.91 5.67
CA LEU A 3 14.93 9.89 4.94
C LEU A 3 14.77 8.64 5.80
N LYS A 4 13.56 8.11 5.87
CA LYS A 4 13.22 6.87 6.58
C LYS A 4 12.41 5.97 5.66
N ILE A 5 12.58 4.66 5.82
CA ILE A 5 11.66 3.68 5.25
C ILE A 5 10.35 3.79 6.04
N VAL A 6 9.25 4.09 5.36
CA VAL A 6 7.92 4.29 5.97
C VAL A 6 6.94 3.17 5.62
N GLY A 7 7.37 2.20 4.80
CA GLY A 7 6.45 1.23 4.23
C GLY A 7 6.94 0.57 2.95
N THR A 8 6.00 -0.06 2.25
CA THR A 8 6.22 -0.71 0.95
C THR A 8 5.13 -0.31 -0.05
N ALA A 9 5.44 -0.40 -1.34
CA ALA A 9 4.45 -0.30 -2.40
C ALA A 9 4.72 -1.38 -3.46
N HIS A 10 3.67 -2.07 -3.91
CA HIS A 10 3.75 -3.07 -4.98
C HIS A 10 2.46 -3.12 -5.80
N SER A 11 2.45 -3.92 -6.88
CA SER A 11 1.35 -3.97 -7.83
C SER A 11 0.67 -5.34 -7.96
N HIS A 12 -0.65 -5.36 -8.06
CA HIS A 12 -1.48 -6.53 -8.40
C HIS A 12 -2.05 -6.40 -9.83
N PRO A 13 -1.41 -7.00 -10.85
CA PRO A 13 -1.91 -6.94 -12.23
C PRO A 13 -3.24 -7.70 -12.43
N SER A 14 -3.68 -8.49 -11.45
CA SER A 14 -4.98 -9.15 -11.44
C SER A 14 -6.17 -8.20 -11.29
N GLY A 15 -5.92 -6.97 -10.80
CA GLY A 15 -6.97 -5.97 -10.54
C GLY A 15 -7.61 -6.04 -9.16
N ASP A 16 -7.18 -6.98 -8.31
CA ASP A 16 -7.64 -7.08 -6.93
C ASP A 16 -6.61 -6.47 -5.97
N PRO A 17 -6.89 -5.30 -5.35
CA PRO A 17 -5.95 -4.64 -4.46
C PRO A 17 -5.87 -5.28 -3.05
N ARG A 18 -6.63 -6.34 -2.77
CA ARG A 18 -6.60 -7.00 -1.45
C ARG A 18 -5.28 -7.74 -1.22
N PRO A 19 -4.72 -7.67 0.00
CA PRO A 19 -3.49 -8.37 0.32
C PRO A 19 -3.71 -9.89 0.32
N SER A 20 -2.75 -10.62 -0.25
CA SER A 20 -2.59 -12.06 -0.11
C SER A 20 -1.95 -12.42 1.23
N GLY A 21 -1.89 -13.70 1.57
CA GLY A 21 -1.15 -14.16 2.76
C GLY A 21 0.33 -13.76 2.74
N ALA A 22 0.97 -13.80 1.57
CA ALA A 22 2.38 -13.40 1.43
C ALA A 22 2.58 -11.89 1.63
N ASP A 23 1.59 -11.07 1.22
CA ASP A 23 1.61 -9.64 1.48
C ASP A 23 1.52 -9.36 2.98
N LEU A 24 0.62 -10.04 3.70
CA LEU A 24 0.47 -9.90 5.15
C LEU A 24 1.76 -10.25 5.92
N GLU A 25 2.44 -11.33 5.53
CA GLU A 25 3.74 -11.70 6.12
C GLU A 25 4.81 -10.61 5.86
N SER A 26 4.82 -10.04 4.65
CA SER A 26 5.71 -8.92 4.33
C SER A 26 5.40 -7.68 5.16
N PHE A 27 4.11 -7.33 5.30
CA PHE A 27 3.65 -6.15 6.04
C PHE A 27 4.12 -6.17 7.49
N GLN A 28 3.99 -7.32 8.16
CA GLN A 28 4.46 -7.51 9.53
C GLN A 28 5.98 -7.34 9.69
N ARG A 29 6.78 -7.64 8.65
CA ARG A 29 8.25 -7.53 8.68
C ARG A 29 8.76 -6.10 8.49
N PHE A 30 8.11 -5.32 7.64
CA PHE A 30 8.55 -3.94 7.33
C PHE A 30 7.98 -2.91 8.30
N GLY A 31 6.75 -3.10 8.79
CA GLY A 31 6.04 -2.08 9.55
C GLY A 31 5.59 -0.90 8.68
N GLY A 32 4.78 -0.01 9.25
CA GLY A 32 4.36 1.23 8.59
C GLY A 32 3.15 1.07 7.67
N VAL A 33 3.22 1.70 6.49
CA VAL A 33 2.12 1.77 5.51
C VAL A 33 2.44 0.94 4.27
N HIS A 34 1.50 0.13 3.80
CA HIS A 34 1.70 -0.73 2.65
C HIS A 34 0.67 -0.41 1.56
N ILE A 35 1.15 -0.04 0.37
CA ILE A 35 0.29 0.33 -0.76
C ILE A 35 0.25 -0.82 -1.76
N ILE A 36 -0.96 -1.21 -2.15
CA ILE A 36 -1.19 -2.11 -3.29
C ILE A 36 -1.86 -1.30 -4.39
N VAL A 37 -1.21 -1.19 -5.54
CA VAL A 37 -1.79 -0.63 -6.77
C VAL A 37 -2.26 -1.78 -7.64
N ALA A 38 -3.45 -1.70 -8.24
CA ALA A 38 -4.01 -2.80 -9.02
C ALA A 38 -4.43 -2.35 -10.42
N TYR A 39 -4.54 -3.30 -11.37
CA TYR A 39 -5.16 -3.03 -12.67
C TYR A 39 -6.59 -2.47 -12.48
N PRO A 40 -7.06 -1.46 -13.24
CA PRO A 40 -6.47 -0.88 -14.45
C PRO A 40 -5.43 0.23 -14.24
N PHE A 41 -4.90 0.41 -13.02
CA PHE A 41 -3.87 1.39 -12.68
C PHE A 41 -4.29 2.85 -12.91
N ASP A 42 -5.58 3.16 -12.73
CA ASP A 42 -6.04 4.54 -12.66
C ASP A 42 -5.78 5.18 -11.28
N GLU A 43 -6.07 6.48 -11.15
CA GLU A 43 -5.85 7.27 -9.92
C GLU A 43 -6.54 6.69 -8.67
N SER A 44 -7.58 5.89 -8.85
CA SER A 44 -8.37 5.27 -7.78
C SER A 44 -8.01 3.79 -7.55
N SER A 45 -7.17 3.22 -8.41
CA SER A 45 -6.83 1.80 -8.45
C SER A 45 -5.72 1.42 -7.47
N TRP A 46 -5.83 1.90 -6.24
CA TRP A 46 -4.90 1.56 -5.17
C TRP A 46 -5.58 1.54 -3.81
N ARG A 47 -5.01 0.79 -2.88
CA ARG A 47 -5.42 0.76 -1.46
C ARG A 47 -4.18 0.80 -0.58
N ALA A 48 -4.35 1.31 0.64
CA ALA A 48 -3.32 1.33 1.66
C ALA A 48 -3.74 0.48 2.85
N TYR A 49 -2.75 -0.17 3.46
CA TYR A 49 -2.92 -1.08 4.58
C TYR A 49 -1.92 -0.75 5.68
N ASN A 50 -2.32 -0.99 6.93
CA ASN A 50 -1.38 -1.03 8.04
C ASN A 50 -0.65 -2.39 8.10
N SER A 51 0.26 -2.55 9.05
CA SER A 51 1.06 -3.78 9.20
C SER A 51 0.27 -5.04 9.59
N TYR A 52 -1.00 -4.89 9.97
CA TYR A 52 -1.93 -6.00 10.23
C TYR A 52 -2.78 -6.36 9.00
N GLY A 53 -2.61 -5.66 7.87
CA GLY A 53 -3.43 -5.84 6.67
C GLY A 53 -4.79 -5.16 6.73
N GLU A 54 -5.02 -4.30 7.72
CA GLU A 54 -6.26 -3.53 7.82
C GLU A 54 -6.17 -2.32 6.88
N GLU A 55 -7.22 -2.11 6.08
CA GLU A 55 -7.27 -0.99 5.15
C GLU A 55 -7.30 0.34 5.91
N ILE A 56 -6.44 1.28 5.51
CA ILE A 56 -6.37 2.63 6.06
C ILE A 56 -6.59 3.65 4.94
N LYS A 57 -7.17 4.79 5.30
CA LYS A 57 -7.30 5.93 4.40
C LYS A 57 -6.03 6.78 4.47
N LEU A 58 -5.49 7.13 3.32
CA LEU A 58 -4.44 8.16 3.21
C LEU A 58 -5.05 9.39 2.57
N GLU A 59 -4.72 10.56 3.11
CA GLU A 59 -5.07 11.85 2.54
C GLU A 59 -4.09 12.19 1.41
N ILE A 60 -4.62 12.55 0.25
CA ILE A 60 -3.83 13.06 -0.88
C ILE A 60 -3.69 14.56 -0.66
N ILE A 61 -2.46 15.05 -0.57
CA ILE A 61 -2.14 16.46 -0.46
C ILE A 61 -1.56 16.90 -1.80
N GLU A 62 -2.12 17.95 -2.39
CA GLU A 62 -1.57 18.59 -3.58
C GLU A 62 -0.48 19.58 -3.16
N GLU A 63 0.65 19.59 -3.86
CA GLU A 63 1.67 20.64 -3.69
C GLU A 63 1.18 21.91 -4.41
N GLU A 64 1.22 23.06 -3.73
CA GLU A 64 0.95 24.39 -4.32
C GLU A 64 2.08 24.86 -5.27
#